data_AF-A0A3M1SNC0-F1
#
_entry.id   AF-A0A3M1SNC0-F1
#
_cell.length_a   1.000
_cell.length_b   1.000
_cell.length_c   1.000
_cell.angle_alpha   90.00
_cell.angle_beta   90.00
_cell.angle_gamma   90.00
#
_symmetry.space_group_name_H-M   'P 1'
#
loop_
_entity.id
_entity.type
_entity.pdbx_description
1 polymer ?
#
loop_
_entity_poly.entity_id
_entity_poly.type
_entity_poly.pdbx_seq_one_letter_code
_entity_poly.pdbx_strand_id
1 'polypeptide(L)' 'MNSGLVSLVKTQNRREGIKRAVSLLDENPLKGKEVLIKPNLNTSDPFPGSSHPETIEALIELVWEMGAKTVSLGDRS' A
#
# COMPACT_ATOMS: atom_id res chain seq x y z
N MET A 1 -16.45 22.19 10.11
CA MET A 1 -15.71 20.97 10.50
C MET A 1 -15.08 20.42 9.23
N ASN A 2 -13.77 20.15 9.23
CA ASN A 2 -13.16 19.43 8.10
C ASN A 2 -13.54 17.95 8.22
N SER A 3 -14.20 17.42 7.19
CA SER A 3 -14.48 15.99 7.06
C SER A 3 -13.34 15.30 6.33
N GLY A 4 -12.93 14.10 6.79
CA GLY A 4 -11.99 13.24 6.08
C GLY A 4 -12.65 11.93 5.67
N LEU A 5 -12.32 11.43 4.48
CA LEU A 5 -12.76 10.11 4.01
C LEU A 5 -11.88 9.02 4.66
N VAL A 6 -12.52 7.99 5.22
CA VAL A 6 -11.83 6.83 5.81
C VAL A 6 -12.40 5.57 5.18
N SER A 7 -11.51 4.67 4.73
CA SER A 7 -11.85 3.35 4.22
C SER A 7 -11.41 2.26 5.19
N LEU A 8 -12.32 1.32 5.51
CA LEU A 8 -12.07 0.17 6.37
C LEU A 8 -12.65 -1.09 5.74
N VAL A 9 -11.83 -2.14 5.61
CA VAL A 9 -12.24 -3.44 5.08
C VAL A 9 -11.91 -4.52 6.11
N LYS A 10 -12.90 -5.35 6.44
CA LYS A 10 -12.72 -6.55 7.27
C LYS A 10 -12.76 -7.78 6.38
N THR A 11 -11.65 -8.50 6.30
CA THR A 11 -11.50 -9.71 5.48
C THR A 11 -10.39 -10.58 6.07
N GLN A 12 -10.39 -11.87 5.71
CA GLN A 12 -9.27 -12.78 5.99
C GLN A 12 -8.28 -12.86 4.82
N ASN A 13 -8.64 -12.33 3.66
CA ASN A 13 -7.77 -12.26 2.50
C ASN A 13 -7.06 -10.91 2.46
N ARG A 14 -5.78 -10.87 2.87
CA ARG A 14 -5.01 -9.64 2.97
C ARG A 14 -4.90 -8.89 1.64
N ARG A 15 -4.59 -9.59 0.54
CA ARG A 15 -4.41 -8.97 -0.79
C ARG A 15 -5.70 -8.33 -1.28
N GLU A 16 -6.84 -9.02 -1.14
CA GLU A 16 -8.16 -8.45 -1.45
C GLU A 16 -8.50 -7.25 -0.55
N GLY A 17 -8.21 -7.36 0.75
CA GLY A 17 -8.42 -6.28 1.71
C GLY A 17 -7.67 -5.01 1.36
N ILE A 18 -6.38 -5.12 1.00
CA ILE A 18 -5.56 -3.97 0.60
C ILE A 18 -6.10 -3.32 -0.68
N LYS A 19 -6.36 -4.11 -1.73
CA LYS A 19 -6.89 -3.57 -2.99
C LYS A 19 -8.23 -2.86 -2.76
N ARG A 20 -9.15 -3.50 -2.05
CA ARG A 20 -10.48 -2.93 -1.76
C ARG A 20 -10.41 -1.69 -0.87
N ALA A 21 -9.54 -1.68 0.15
CA ALA A 21 -9.40 -0.53 1.03
C ALA A 21 -8.96 0.72 0.26
N VAL A 22 -8.02 0.58 -0.68
CA VAL A 22 -7.56 1.69 -1.52
C VAL A 22 -8.62 2.09 -2.55
N SER A 23 -9.27 1.14 -3.23
CA SER A 23 -10.32 1.45 -4.22
C SER A 23 -11.49 2.25 -3.64
N LEU A 24 -11.83 2.03 -2.36
CA LEU A 24 -12.90 2.78 -1.67
C LEU A 24 -12.57 4.26 -1.42
N LEU A 25 -11.32 4.68 -1.59
CA LEU A 25 -10.95 6.10 -1.57
C LEU A 25 -11.35 6.83 -2.86
N ASP A 26 -11.68 6.09 -3.93
CA ASP A 26 -12.17 6.59 -5.23
C ASP A 26 -11.27 7.67 -5.87
N GLU A 27 -9.96 7.54 -5.69
CA GLU A 27 -8.95 8.45 -6.24
C GLU A 27 -7.80 7.67 -6.89
N ASN A 28 -7.24 8.19 -7.99
CA ASN A 28 -6.01 7.68 -8.59
C ASN A 28 -4.97 8.80 -8.78
N PRO A 29 -4.21 9.14 -7.73
CA PRO A 29 -3.17 10.17 -7.80
C PRO A 29 -1.87 9.68 -8.44
N LEU A 30 -1.75 8.38 -8.75
CA LEU A 30 -0.46 7.73 -9.04
C LEU A 30 -0.12 7.68 -10.53
N LYS A 31 -1.09 7.91 -11.42
CA LYS A 31 -0.90 7.81 -12.87
C LYS A 31 0.26 8.70 -13.37
N GLY A 32 1.25 8.07 -14.00
CA GLY A 32 2.43 8.73 -14.55
C GLY A 32 3.43 9.24 -13.50
N LYS A 33 3.24 8.93 -12.22
CA LYS A 33 4.13 9.37 -11.12
C LYS A 33 5.26 8.38 -10.88
N GLU A 34 6.36 8.90 -10.40
CA GLU A 34 7.45 8.09 -9.83
C GLU A 34 7.12 7.87 -8.34
N VAL A 35 6.89 6.63 -7.94
CA VAL A 35 6.34 6.30 -6.62
C VAL A 35 7.39 5.56 -5.79
N LEU A 36 7.63 6.06 -4.57
CA LEU A 36 8.39 5.36 -3.54
C LEU A 36 7.43 4.70 -2.55
N ILE A 37 7.53 3.38 -2.40
CA ILE A 37 6.87 2.65 -1.31
C ILE A 37 7.88 2.53 -0.17
N LYS A 38 7.54 3.07 1.00
CA LYS A 38 8.35 2.98 2.24
C LYS A 38 7.66 2.07 3.25
N PRO A 39 7.94 0.75 3.25
CA PRO A 39 7.44 -0.14 4.29
C PRO A 39 8.12 0.16 5.64
N ASN A 40 7.51 -0.37 6.70
CA ASN A 40 8.14 -0.44 8.01
C ASN A 40 8.96 -1.74 8.09
N LEU A 41 10.25 -1.65 7.77
CA LEU A 41 11.23 -2.75 7.84
C LEU A 41 12.40 -2.40 8.78
N ASN A 42 12.17 -1.55 9.77
CA ASN A 42 13.24 -0.98 10.62
C ASN A 42 13.84 -1.99 11.64
N THR A 43 13.37 -3.24 11.65
CA THR A 43 13.79 -4.32 12.55
C THR A 43 13.73 -5.65 11.81
N SER A 44 14.51 -6.65 12.25
CA SER A 44 14.40 -8.03 11.72
C SER A 44 13.18 -8.80 12.25
N ASP A 45 12.36 -8.18 13.10
CA ASP A 45 11.18 -8.81 13.68
C ASP A 45 10.15 -9.12 12.59
N PRO A 46 9.56 -10.34 12.58
CA PRO A 46 8.50 -10.68 11.65
C PRO A 46 7.25 -9.83 11.95
N PHE A 47 6.30 -9.83 11.01
CA PHE A 47 4.96 -9.26 11.26
C PHE A 47 4.39 -9.81 12.59
N PRO A 48 3.84 -8.94 13.46
CA PRO A 48 3.48 -7.53 13.24
C PRO A 48 4.57 -6.49 13.56
N GLY A 49 5.79 -6.88 13.93
CA GLY A 49 6.92 -5.94 14.15
C GLY A 49 7.37 -5.21 12.88
N SER A 50 7.20 -5.86 11.73
CA SER A 50 7.45 -5.30 10.39
C SER A 50 6.21 -5.38 9.50
N SER A 51 6.18 -4.59 8.42
CA SER A 51 5.17 -4.70 7.36
C SER A 51 5.12 -6.13 6.81
N HIS A 52 3.93 -6.71 6.73
CA HIS A 52 3.76 -8.06 6.19
C HIS A 52 4.19 -8.10 4.70
N PRO A 53 4.97 -9.11 4.26
CA PRO A 53 5.44 -9.19 2.86
C PRO A 53 4.32 -9.12 1.83
N GLU A 54 3.24 -9.88 2.02
CA GLU A 54 2.05 -9.81 1.13
C GLU A 54 1.42 -8.40 1.05
N THR A 55 1.49 -7.58 2.11
CA THR A 55 1.00 -6.20 2.04
C THR A 55 1.88 -5.37 1.09
N ILE A 56 3.20 -5.57 1.17
CA ILE A 56 4.17 -4.87 0.33
C ILE A 56 3.96 -5.27 -1.13
N GLU A 57 3.87 -6.58 -1.40
CA GLU A 57 3.60 -7.11 -2.74
C GLU A 57 2.27 -6.59 -3.31
N ALA A 58 1.18 -6.67 -2.54
CA ALA A 58 -0.14 -6.20 -2.98
C ALA A 58 -0.14 -4.69 -3.29
N LEU A 59 0.60 -3.89 -2.52
CA LEU A 59 0.74 -2.46 -2.79
C LEU A 59 1.59 -2.19 -4.03
N ILE A 60 2.70 -2.92 -4.25
CA ILE A 60 3.50 -2.78 -5.47
C ILE A 60 2.65 -3.08 -6.71
N GLU A 61 1.92 -4.20 -6.70
CA GLU A 61 0.99 -4.58 -7.78
C GLU A 61 -0.04 -3.47 -8.02
N LEU A 62 -0.69 -3.00 -6.96
CA LEU A 62 -1.73 -1.96 -7.06
C LEU A 62 -1.19 -0.64 -7.60
N VAL A 63 -0.01 -0.20 -7.16
CA VAL A 63 0.62 1.04 -7.64
C VAL A 63 0.93 0.95 -9.15
N TRP A 64 1.39 -0.22 -9.62
CA TRP A 64 1.56 -0.46 -11.05
C TRP A 64 0.22 -0.48 -11.80
N GLU A 65 -0.80 -1.17 -11.28
CA GLU A 65 -2.16 -1.20 -11.84
C GLU A 65 -2.78 0.21 -11.95
N MET A 66 -2.46 1.10 -11.00
CA MET A 66 -2.88 2.50 -11.00
C MET A 66 -2.12 3.38 -12.02
N GLY A 67 -1.11 2.83 -12.69
CA GLY A 67 -0.41 3.46 -13.80
C GLY A 67 0.79 4.31 -13.39
N ALA A 68 1.45 3.98 -12.28
CA ALA A 68 2.72 4.61 -11.93
C ALA A 68 3.75 4.47 -13.06
N LYS A 69 4.61 5.47 -13.22
CA LYS A 69 5.73 5.47 -14.17
C LYS A 69 6.87 4.59 -13.67
N THR A 70 7.20 4.72 -12.38
CA THR A 70 8.19 3.88 -11.69
C THR A 70 7.68 3.53 -10.31
N VAL A 71 8.11 2.38 -9.79
CA VAL A 71 7.88 1.97 -8.40
C VAL A 71 9.22 1.59 -7.79
N SER A 72 9.65 2.33 -6.78
CA SER A 72 10.83 2.06 -5.98
C SER A 72 10.41 1.56 -4.60
N LEU A 73 11.08 0.54 -4.08
CA LEU A 73 10.91 0.10 -2.70
C LEU A 73 12.08 0.64 -1.88
N GLY A 74 11.79 1.53 -0.93
CA GLY A 74 12.79 2.12 -0.05
C GLY A 74 12.92 1.33 1.23
N ASP A 75 14.10 0.79 1.50
CA ASP A 75 14.47 0.28 2.82
C ASP A 75 15.56 1.14 3.45
N ARG A 76 15.49 1.31 4.77
CA ARG A 76 16.55 1.95 5.56
C ARG A 76 17.05 0.90 6.54
N SER A 77 18.17 0.28 6.18
CA SER A 77 18.98 -0.56 7.06
C SER A 77 19.68 0.28 8.14
#